data_AF-A0A935W2P3-F1
#
_entry.id   AF-A0A935W2P3-F1
#
_cell.length_a   1.000
_cell.length_b   1.000
_cell.length_c   1.000
_cell.angle_alpha   90.00
_cell.angle_beta   90.00
_cell.angle_gamma   90.00
#
_symmetry.space_group_name_H-M   'P 1'
#
loop_
_entity.id
_entity.type
_entity.pdbx_description
1 polymer ?
#
loop_
_entity_poly.entity_id
_entity_poly.type
_entity_poly.pdbx_seq_one_letter_code
_entity_poly.pdbx_strand_id
1 'polypeptide(L)'
;MPVRILRILRNLGAMAMAVLLAACTPTTLSGGPSGGHLQADSLVGTAGVIPPPVQQSVSLPRPKATGKTETYSVVVNNVAVHDLLFALARDAKLNVDIYPGLSGLVTINAIDQTLPQLLTRIAKQVDMRFELDGPNLAVMPDAPYLKNYRVDYVNIVREVTGIVSTSTQISTSSLATGGGGVAGTGNTSRIQIENKSKNRFWETLERNLKELLHETDKIFPEGTTETVTEQSASQSTTGTGAPAPKIAAARGSQIVPSLAGSPNPTSLQNTGATVVKRMTFREAASVIANPEGGVINVRATSRQHERVQEFLDRVMNGARRQVLIEATIIEVVLNDGYQQGIEWSRITSGSEFSISKPALTTNVPSAVTPYVLKYRSLNPTNLLATVDLLRAFGTVKVLSSPKLAVLNNQTATLKVSEDFVYFNVKQDVVPGNANTNATVTTTTTPQSVSIGFFMSLTPQISDNGTVTLSVRPSISSISELKPDPNPALAANNIRNLVPQIRMREIESMLRVESGDIAVLGGLMEDRLDNRDGRLPILGDIPFIGEVFNTRSNSSSKSELVVLLRPTVIKEASLDGDFSRFRGSLPNRDFFQSDQVFRPFSLPEQRLERLEPLQ
;
A
#
# COMPACT_ATOMS: atom_id res chain seq x y z
N MET A 1 14.81 -91.22 28.54
CA MET A 1 14.54 -90.76 27.16
C MET A 1 13.61 -89.52 27.13
N PRO A 2 14.04 -88.32 27.58
CA PRO A 2 13.35 -87.10 27.12
C PRO A 2 14.28 -85.90 26.83
N VAL A 3 15.53 -86.10 26.42
CA VAL A 3 16.46 -84.99 26.11
C VAL A 3 16.62 -84.74 24.59
N ARG A 4 16.20 -85.68 23.73
CA ARG A 4 16.28 -85.53 22.27
C ARG A 4 15.10 -84.77 21.64
N ILE A 5 13.93 -84.76 22.28
CA ILE A 5 12.73 -84.08 21.74
C ILE A 5 12.79 -82.56 21.92
N LEU A 6 13.42 -82.07 22.99
CA LEU A 6 13.53 -80.64 23.26
C LEU A 6 14.54 -79.92 22.35
N ARG A 7 15.56 -80.63 21.83
CA ARG A 7 16.50 -80.07 20.84
C ARG A 7 15.88 -79.96 19.44
N ILE A 8 14.94 -80.83 19.09
CA ILE A 8 14.25 -80.80 17.79
C ILE A 8 13.24 -79.65 17.75
N LEU A 9 12.49 -79.40 18.85
CA LEU A 9 11.60 -78.23 18.91
C LEU A 9 12.35 -76.89 18.91
N ARG A 10 13.54 -76.82 19.53
CA ARG A 10 14.34 -75.58 19.54
C ARG A 10 14.94 -75.25 18.16
N ASN A 11 15.33 -76.27 17.40
CA ASN A 11 15.81 -76.08 16.03
C ASN A 11 14.67 -75.79 15.04
N LEU A 12 13.47 -76.34 15.25
CA LEU A 12 12.28 -75.96 14.48
C LEU A 12 11.83 -74.52 14.76
N GLY A 13 11.91 -74.06 16.01
CA GLY A 13 11.61 -72.66 16.37
C GLY A 13 12.59 -71.66 15.73
N ALA A 14 13.89 -72.01 15.69
CA ALA A 14 14.89 -71.18 15.01
C ALA A 14 14.70 -71.14 13.48
N MET A 15 14.26 -72.25 12.87
CA MET A 15 13.98 -72.32 11.44
C MET A 15 12.69 -71.56 11.07
N ALA A 16 11.65 -71.60 11.92
CA ALA A 16 10.43 -70.82 11.74
C ALA A 16 10.65 -69.31 11.90
N MET A 17 11.55 -68.90 12.80
CA MET A 17 11.90 -67.49 13.00
C MET A 17 12.76 -66.92 11.87
N ALA A 18 13.61 -67.75 11.23
CA ALA A 18 14.34 -67.37 10.02
C ALA A 18 13.42 -67.21 8.79
N VAL A 19 12.33 -67.97 8.69
CA VAL A 19 11.32 -67.83 7.63
C VAL A 19 10.46 -66.57 7.84
N LEU A 20 10.18 -66.18 9.09
CA LEU A 20 9.45 -64.93 9.39
C LEU A 20 10.27 -63.66 9.16
N LEU A 21 11.60 -63.71 9.34
CA LEU A 21 12.51 -62.58 9.05
C LEU A 21 12.79 -62.40 7.55
N ALA A 22 12.58 -63.43 6.72
CA ALA A 22 12.66 -63.33 5.26
C ALA A 22 11.37 -62.81 4.60
N ALA A 23 10.29 -62.61 5.36
CA ALA A 23 8.99 -62.14 4.86
C ALA A 23 8.84 -60.61 4.82
N CYS A 24 9.87 -59.84 5.16
CA CYS A 24 9.90 -58.38 5.04
C CYS A 24 10.94 -57.91 4.02
N THR A 25 10.81 -58.36 2.77
CA THR A 25 11.34 -57.62 1.61
C THR A 25 10.33 -56.54 1.23
N PRO A 26 10.74 -55.29 0.91
CA PRO A 26 9.81 -54.27 0.47
C PRO A 26 9.15 -54.70 -0.86
N THR A 27 7.85 -54.95 -0.83
CA THR A 27 7.02 -55.01 -2.03
C THR A 27 7.02 -53.62 -2.66
N THR A 28 7.87 -53.43 -3.66
CA THR A 28 7.72 -52.32 -4.61
C THR A 28 6.43 -52.56 -5.37
N LEU A 29 5.47 -51.65 -5.21
CA LEU A 29 4.30 -51.53 -6.09
C LEU A 29 4.79 -51.42 -7.55
N SER A 30 4.80 -52.56 -8.25
CA SER A 30 4.84 -52.60 -9.72
C SER A 30 3.46 -52.22 -10.22
N GLY A 31 3.22 -50.93 -10.28
CA GLY A 31 2.06 -50.27 -10.85
C GLY A 31 2.47 -48.88 -11.27
N GLY A 32 3.37 -48.80 -12.25
CA GLY A 32 3.67 -47.53 -12.92
C GLY A 32 2.41 -46.94 -13.56
N PRO A 33 2.39 -45.63 -13.87
CA PRO A 33 1.27 -45.01 -14.57
C PRO A 33 0.99 -45.78 -15.87
N SER A 34 -0.29 -46.04 -16.12
CA SER A 34 -0.81 -46.70 -17.32
C SER A 34 -0.15 -46.18 -18.60
N GLY A 35 0.45 -47.08 -19.38
CA GLY A 35 1.18 -46.80 -20.62
C GLY A 35 0.31 -46.40 -21.81
N GLY A 36 -0.70 -45.54 -21.60
CA GLY A 36 -1.62 -45.07 -22.63
C GLY A 36 -1.35 -43.66 -23.17
N HIS A 37 -0.30 -42.96 -22.69
CA HIS A 37 -0.11 -41.54 -23.06
C HIS A 37 1.28 -41.17 -23.58
N LEU A 38 2.16 -42.14 -23.87
CA LEU A 38 3.45 -41.88 -24.54
C LEU A 38 3.72 -42.89 -25.65
N GLN A 39 2.72 -43.15 -26.50
CA GLN A 39 3.02 -43.56 -27.86
C GLN A 39 3.35 -42.26 -28.61
N ALA A 40 4.64 -42.03 -28.82
CA ALA A 40 5.07 -41.19 -29.92
C ALA A 40 4.47 -41.82 -31.17
N ASP A 41 3.41 -41.18 -31.68
CA ASP A 41 2.87 -41.48 -32.98
C ASP A 41 4.04 -41.42 -33.95
N SER A 42 4.44 -42.60 -34.43
CA SER A 42 5.48 -42.72 -35.45
C SER A 42 4.82 -42.36 -36.78
N LEU A 43 4.43 -41.09 -36.90
CA LEU A 43 4.14 -40.50 -38.19
C LEU A 43 5.47 -40.45 -38.92
N VAL A 44 5.60 -41.29 -39.93
CA VAL A 44 6.59 -41.16 -41.00
C VAL A 44 6.33 -39.82 -41.69
N GLY A 45 6.84 -38.75 -41.08
CA GLY A 45 6.96 -37.46 -41.71
C GLY A 45 8.10 -37.58 -42.72
N THR A 46 7.76 -37.51 -44.00
CA THR A 46 8.70 -37.15 -45.07
C THR A 46 9.69 -36.12 -44.54
N ALA A 47 10.99 -36.40 -44.70
CA ALA A 47 12.07 -35.51 -44.33
C ALA A 47 11.93 -34.17 -45.08
N GLY A 48 11.09 -33.28 -44.56
CA GLY A 48 11.13 -31.88 -44.85
C GLY A 48 12.43 -31.37 -44.26
N VAL A 49 13.34 -30.94 -45.13
CA VAL A 49 14.57 -30.25 -44.77
C VAL A 49 14.22 -29.18 -43.75
N ILE A 50 14.60 -29.40 -42.49
CA ILE A 50 14.46 -28.39 -41.43
C ILE A 50 15.22 -27.17 -41.94
N PRO A 51 14.56 -26.04 -42.22
CA PRO A 51 15.29 -24.84 -42.59
C PRO A 51 16.21 -24.52 -41.41
N PRO A 52 17.50 -24.25 -41.66
CA PRO A 52 18.45 -23.99 -40.60
C PRO A 52 17.89 -22.91 -39.67
N PRO A 53 18.09 -23.02 -38.34
CA PRO A 53 17.60 -22.05 -37.38
C PRO A 53 18.02 -20.65 -37.85
N VAL A 54 17.05 -19.75 -37.97
CA VAL A 54 17.28 -18.36 -38.35
C VAL A 54 18.10 -17.72 -37.22
N GLN A 55 19.42 -17.81 -37.34
CA GLN A 55 20.39 -17.05 -36.55
C GLN A 55 20.40 -15.60 -37.05
N GLN A 56 19.26 -14.93 -37.03
CA GLN A 56 19.24 -13.48 -37.05
C GLN A 56 19.13 -13.01 -35.61
N SER A 57 20.26 -13.09 -34.89
CA SER A 57 20.54 -12.01 -33.97
C SER A 57 20.56 -10.77 -34.86
N VAL A 58 19.52 -9.93 -34.80
CA VAL A 58 19.59 -8.59 -35.37
C VAL A 58 20.76 -7.95 -34.64
N SER A 59 21.94 -8.00 -35.25
CA SER A 59 23.10 -7.33 -34.72
C SER A 59 22.68 -5.88 -34.66
N LEU A 60 22.52 -5.35 -33.45
CA LEU A 60 22.25 -3.94 -33.25
C LEU A 60 23.19 -3.20 -34.20
N PRO A 61 22.68 -2.34 -35.10
CA PRO A 61 23.53 -1.64 -36.05
C PRO A 61 24.65 -1.02 -35.24
N ARG A 62 25.90 -1.25 -35.65
CA ARG A 62 27.07 -0.71 -34.95
C ARG A 62 26.76 0.76 -34.67
N PRO A 63 26.83 1.20 -33.40
CA PRO A 63 26.43 2.55 -33.04
C PRO A 63 27.11 3.50 -34.00
N LYS A 64 26.31 4.21 -34.79
CA LYS A 64 26.80 5.15 -35.79
C LYS A 64 27.64 6.14 -35.00
N ALA A 65 28.94 6.21 -35.28
CA ALA A 65 29.83 7.10 -34.55
C ALA A 65 29.24 8.52 -34.64
N THR A 66 28.69 9.00 -33.54
CA THR A 66 28.26 10.38 -33.41
C THR A 66 29.52 11.22 -33.62
N GLY A 67 29.47 12.16 -34.57
CA GLY A 67 30.59 13.07 -34.81
C GLY A 67 31.00 13.73 -33.49
N LYS A 68 32.31 13.85 -33.25
CA LYS A 68 32.80 14.57 -32.07
C LYS A 68 32.24 15.99 -32.11
N THR A 69 31.49 16.37 -31.09
CA THR A 69 30.95 17.73 -30.94
C THR A 69 32.10 18.71 -30.85
N GLU A 70 32.04 19.81 -31.60
CA GLU A 70 33.06 20.87 -31.53
C GLU A 70 33.11 21.46 -30.11
N THR A 71 34.33 21.73 -29.64
CA THR A 71 34.62 22.28 -28.31
C THR A 71 35.25 23.65 -28.45
N TYR A 72 34.84 24.58 -27.59
CA TYR A 72 35.28 25.97 -27.60
C TYR A 72 35.86 26.34 -26.25
N SER A 73 36.86 27.22 -26.27
CA SER A 73 37.52 27.74 -25.07
C SER A 73 37.32 29.25 -25.01
N VAL A 74 36.65 29.73 -23.96
CA VAL A 74 36.27 31.13 -23.80
C VAL A 74 36.63 31.62 -22.40
N VAL A 75 37.37 32.73 -22.36
CA VAL A 75 37.77 33.41 -21.13
C VAL A 75 37.33 34.86 -21.24
N VAL A 76 36.29 35.21 -20.50
CA VAL A 76 35.76 36.58 -20.45
C VAL A 76 35.46 37.00 -19.02
N ASN A 77 35.74 38.26 -18.72
CA ASN A 77 35.48 38.85 -17.42
C ASN A 77 34.66 40.13 -17.61
N ASN A 78 33.50 40.20 -16.95
CA ASN A 78 32.62 41.35 -16.97
C ASN A 78 32.23 41.84 -18.39
N VAL A 79 31.92 40.90 -19.29
CA VAL A 79 31.53 41.21 -20.68
C VAL A 79 30.02 41.21 -20.81
N ALA A 80 29.47 42.11 -21.63
CA ALA A 80 28.03 42.15 -21.91
C ALA A 80 27.59 40.85 -22.61
N VAL A 81 26.46 40.29 -22.17
CA VAL A 81 25.95 39.01 -22.69
C VAL A 81 25.73 39.02 -24.22
N HIS A 82 25.29 40.15 -24.78
CA HIS A 82 25.06 40.28 -26.23
C HIS A 82 26.35 40.07 -27.04
N ASP A 83 27.42 40.74 -26.64
CA ASP A 83 28.71 40.70 -27.34
C ASP A 83 29.32 39.29 -27.26
N LEU A 84 29.18 38.65 -26.08
CA LEU A 84 29.64 37.29 -25.86
C LEU A 84 28.89 36.28 -26.75
N LEU A 85 27.55 36.38 -26.81
CA LEU A 85 26.72 35.49 -27.63
C LEU A 85 26.99 35.66 -29.12
N PHE A 86 27.19 36.90 -29.57
CA PHE A 86 27.53 37.19 -30.96
C PHE A 86 28.92 36.63 -31.33
N ALA A 87 29.89 36.77 -30.44
CA ALA A 87 31.23 36.20 -30.63
C ALA A 87 31.20 34.66 -30.67
N LEU A 88 30.43 34.03 -29.77
CA LEU A 88 30.24 32.57 -29.72
C LEU A 88 29.56 32.03 -30.97
N ALA A 89 28.47 32.67 -31.42
CA ALA A 89 27.76 32.24 -32.62
C ALA A 89 28.62 32.35 -33.88
N ARG A 90 29.44 33.41 -33.98
CA ARG A 90 30.39 33.60 -35.08
C ARG A 90 31.45 32.49 -35.12
N ASP A 91 31.98 32.10 -33.96
CA ASP A 91 33.00 31.04 -33.86
C ASP A 91 32.39 29.64 -34.16
N ALA A 92 31.18 29.39 -33.67
CA ALA A 92 30.43 28.17 -33.93
C ALA A 92 29.78 28.10 -35.33
N LYS A 93 29.90 29.15 -36.16
CA LYS A 93 29.29 29.26 -37.49
C LYS A 93 27.77 29.08 -37.48
N LEU A 94 27.09 29.64 -36.49
CA LEU A 94 25.63 29.61 -36.34
C LEU A 94 25.01 30.98 -36.61
N ASN A 95 23.79 30.97 -37.13
CA ASN A 95 22.96 32.17 -37.19
C ASN A 95 22.40 32.44 -35.80
N VAL A 96 22.48 33.68 -35.31
CA VAL A 96 22.01 34.05 -33.97
C VAL A 96 20.95 35.13 -34.01
N ASP A 97 19.82 34.85 -33.37
CA ASP A 97 18.69 35.78 -33.21
C ASP A 97 18.56 36.15 -31.74
N ILE A 98 18.90 37.39 -31.37
CA ILE A 98 18.88 37.87 -29.97
C ILE A 98 17.69 38.81 -29.79
N TYR A 99 16.76 38.44 -28.90
CA TYR A 99 15.57 39.26 -28.61
C TYR A 99 15.93 40.49 -27.75
N PRO A 100 15.21 41.62 -27.93
CA PRO A 100 15.41 42.80 -27.10
C PRO A 100 15.00 42.54 -25.64
N GLY A 101 15.76 43.09 -24.69
CA GLY A 101 15.47 42.96 -23.25
C GLY A 101 16.37 41.98 -22.48
N LEU A 102 17.30 41.32 -23.16
CA LEU A 102 18.42 40.64 -22.51
C LEU A 102 19.38 41.70 -21.96
N SER A 103 19.78 41.62 -20.70
CA SER A 103 20.83 42.48 -20.15
C SER A 103 21.52 41.75 -19.01
N GLY A 104 22.83 41.91 -18.90
CA GLY A 104 23.62 41.17 -17.93
C GLY A 104 25.09 41.15 -18.28
N LEU A 105 25.90 41.06 -17.25
CA LEU A 105 27.35 40.94 -17.33
C LEU A 105 27.70 39.48 -17.04
N VAL A 106 28.54 38.90 -17.90
CA VAL A 106 28.95 37.51 -17.81
C VAL A 106 30.43 37.44 -17.50
N THR A 107 30.78 36.57 -16.57
CA THR A 107 32.17 36.22 -16.26
C THR A 107 32.30 34.72 -16.33
N ILE A 108 33.00 34.21 -17.35
CA ILE A 108 33.15 32.79 -17.58
C ILE A 108 34.58 32.44 -18.00
N ASN A 109 35.10 31.40 -17.38
CA ASN A 109 36.28 30.68 -17.83
C ASN A 109 35.85 29.25 -18.18
N ALA A 110 35.99 28.89 -19.45
CA ALA A 110 35.63 27.59 -19.98
C ALA A 110 36.70 27.13 -20.96
N ILE A 111 37.13 25.89 -20.79
CA ILE A 111 38.16 25.24 -21.62
C ILE A 111 37.55 23.96 -22.17
N ASP A 112 37.65 23.78 -23.49
CA ASP A 112 37.18 22.61 -24.23
C ASP A 112 35.72 22.21 -23.93
N GLN A 113 34.82 23.19 -23.82
CA GLN A 113 33.39 22.97 -23.56
C GLN A 113 32.58 23.02 -24.85
N THR A 114 31.51 22.22 -24.90
CA THR A 114 30.60 22.27 -26.06
C THR A 114 29.76 23.56 -26.01
N LEU A 115 29.34 24.06 -27.17
CA LEU A 115 28.49 25.26 -27.23
C LEU A 115 27.25 25.17 -26.31
N PRO A 116 26.48 24.05 -26.28
CA PRO A 116 25.36 23.93 -25.35
C PRO A 116 25.77 24.06 -23.87
N GLN A 117 26.92 23.51 -23.48
CA GLN A 117 27.43 23.65 -22.10
C GLN A 117 27.76 25.10 -21.77
N LEU A 118 28.39 25.83 -22.71
CA LEU A 118 28.67 27.26 -22.56
C LEU A 118 27.37 28.06 -22.40
N LEU A 119 26.40 27.84 -23.30
CA LEU A 119 25.10 28.51 -23.25
C LEU A 119 24.36 28.22 -21.94
N THR A 120 24.36 26.97 -21.45
CA THR A 120 23.80 26.62 -20.14
C THR A 120 24.51 27.34 -18.99
N ARG A 121 25.84 27.49 -19.04
CA ARG A 121 26.58 28.24 -18.00
C ARG A 121 26.29 29.74 -18.05
N ILE A 122 26.12 30.32 -19.23
CA ILE A 122 25.73 31.72 -19.41
C ILE A 122 24.29 31.93 -18.90
N ALA A 123 23.35 31.04 -19.23
CA ALA A 123 21.97 31.07 -18.75
C ALA A 123 21.83 30.91 -17.21
N LYS A 124 22.85 30.36 -16.53
CA LYS A 124 22.91 30.34 -15.07
C LYS A 124 23.28 31.69 -14.46
N GLN A 125 23.97 32.56 -15.19
CA GLN A 125 24.37 33.90 -14.73
C GLN A 125 23.38 34.99 -15.18
N VAL A 126 22.83 34.86 -16.38
CA VAL A 126 21.89 35.82 -16.97
C VAL A 126 20.56 35.13 -17.25
N ASP A 127 19.45 35.82 -16.99
CA ASP A 127 18.09 35.31 -17.18
C ASP A 127 17.74 35.24 -18.68
N MET A 128 18.26 34.21 -19.34
CA MET A 128 18.07 33.94 -20.76
C MET A 128 17.70 32.48 -21.01
N ARG A 129 16.90 32.25 -22.04
CA ARG A 129 16.68 30.92 -22.64
C ARG A 129 17.24 30.89 -24.05
N PHE A 130 17.64 29.71 -24.48
CA PHE A 130 18.11 29.49 -25.84
C PHE A 130 17.40 28.30 -26.47
N GLU A 131 17.17 28.38 -27.77
CA GLU A 131 16.63 27.30 -28.59
C GLU A 131 17.58 27.11 -29.77
N LEU A 132 18.02 25.86 -29.98
CA LEU A 132 18.93 25.50 -31.05
C LEU A 132 18.15 24.68 -32.08
N ASP A 133 17.82 25.29 -33.22
CA ASP A 133 17.16 24.63 -34.34
C ASP A 133 18.14 24.54 -35.52
N GLY A 134 18.86 23.42 -35.58
CA GLY A 134 19.89 23.17 -36.59
C GLY A 134 20.97 24.28 -36.59
N PRO A 135 21.08 25.11 -37.65
CA PRO A 135 22.05 26.19 -37.74
C PRO A 135 21.62 27.49 -37.03
N ASN A 136 20.39 27.57 -36.51
CA ASN A 136 19.84 28.78 -35.92
C ASN A 136 19.84 28.69 -34.38
N LEU A 137 20.37 29.71 -33.73
CA LEU A 137 20.39 29.91 -32.28
C LEU A 137 19.49 31.10 -31.94
N ALA A 138 18.30 30.83 -31.42
CA ALA A 138 17.41 31.87 -30.92
C ALA A 138 17.64 32.07 -29.41
N VAL A 139 17.96 33.29 -28.99
CA VAL A 139 18.17 33.66 -27.59
C VAL A 139 17.10 34.65 -27.17
N MET A 140 16.33 34.29 -26.15
CA MET A 140 15.21 35.07 -25.62
C MET A 140 15.44 35.39 -24.14
N PRO A 141 14.93 36.53 -23.63
CA PRO A 141 14.88 36.77 -22.19
C PRO A 141 14.02 35.70 -21.51
N ASP A 142 14.33 35.38 -20.25
CA ASP A 142 13.60 34.37 -19.48
C ASP A 142 12.21 34.87 -19.03
N ALA A 143 11.28 34.93 -19.98
CA ALA A 143 9.88 35.25 -19.73
C ALA A 143 9.07 33.99 -19.38
N PRO A 144 8.12 34.06 -18.42
CA PRO A 144 7.30 32.92 -18.03
C PRO A 144 6.56 32.30 -19.21
N TYR A 145 6.69 30.99 -19.36
CA TYR A 145 6.02 30.22 -20.41
C TYR A 145 5.38 28.96 -19.84
N LEU A 146 4.36 28.45 -20.53
CA LEU A 146 3.65 27.25 -20.15
C LEU A 146 4.46 26.01 -20.58
N LYS A 147 4.74 25.10 -19.65
CA LYS A 147 5.31 23.78 -19.93
C LYS A 147 4.42 22.71 -19.31
N ASN A 148 4.22 21.63 -20.05
CA ASN A 148 3.38 20.51 -19.65
C ASN A 148 4.28 19.41 -19.06
N TYR A 149 3.95 18.96 -17.86
CA TYR A 149 4.62 17.88 -17.17
C TYR A 149 3.68 16.69 -17.06
N ARG A 150 4.16 15.51 -17.45
CA ARG A 150 3.42 14.27 -17.31
C ARG A 150 3.67 13.67 -15.92
N VAL A 151 2.59 13.36 -15.21
CA VAL A 151 2.61 12.80 -13.86
C VAL A 151 1.85 11.49 -13.93
N ASP A 152 2.57 10.38 -14.18
CA ASP A 152 1.96 9.06 -14.15
C ASP A 152 1.76 8.62 -12.69
N TYR A 153 0.67 9.11 -12.09
CA TYR A 153 0.18 8.72 -10.80
C TYR A 153 -1.35 8.62 -10.85
N VAL A 154 -1.92 7.66 -10.13
CA VAL A 154 -3.36 7.41 -10.19
C VAL A 154 -4.13 8.57 -9.56
N ASN A 155 -5.18 9.03 -10.22
CA ASN A 155 -6.15 9.97 -9.65
C ASN A 155 -7.10 9.23 -8.69
N ILE A 156 -6.62 8.93 -7.48
CA ILE A 156 -7.41 8.28 -6.44
C ILE A 156 -7.26 9.02 -5.11
N VAL A 157 -8.40 9.35 -4.50
CA VAL A 157 -8.47 9.78 -3.11
C VAL A 157 -8.84 8.56 -2.28
N ARG A 158 -7.95 8.18 -1.37
CA ARG A 158 -8.20 7.06 -0.46
C ARG A 158 -8.34 7.57 0.96
N GLU A 159 -9.51 7.37 1.54
CA GLU A 159 -9.79 7.58 2.95
C GLU A 159 -10.05 6.22 3.59
N VAL A 160 -9.13 5.78 4.46
CA VAL A 160 -9.29 4.53 5.22
C VAL A 160 -9.67 4.93 6.63
N THR A 161 -10.86 4.55 7.06
CA THR A 161 -11.33 4.69 8.43
C THR A 161 -11.42 3.30 9.07
N GLY A 162 -10.51 3.00 9.98
CA GLY A 162 -10.59 1.81 10.83
C GLY A 162 -11.36 2.14 12.09
N ILE A 163 -12.47 1.45 12.36
CA ILE A 163 -13.23 1.57 13.61
C ILE A 163 -13.11 0.24 14.34
N VAL A 164 -12.44 0.23 15.49
CA VAL A 164 -12.49 -0.89 16.43
C VAL A 164 -13.47 -0.50 17.53
N SER A 165 -14.61 -1.19 17.58
CA SER A 165 -15.62 -1.02 18.63
C SER A 165 -15.75 -2.31 19.43
N THR A 166 -15.49 -2.23 20.73
CA THR A 166 -15.84 -3.30 21.67
C THR A 166 -17.02 -2.81 22.49
N SER A 167 -18.14 -3.51 22.37
CA SER A 167 -19.36 -3.23 23.13
C SER A 167 -19.55 -4.34 24.15
N THR A 168 -19.23 -4.08 25.42
CA THR A 168 -19.55 -5.01 26.51
C THR A 168 -20.87 -4.59 27.14
N GLN A 169 -21.91 -5.40 26.97
CA GLN A 169 -23.20 -5.21 27.64
C GLN A 169 -23.22 -6.07 28.90
N ILE A 170 -23.29 -5.44 30.08
CA ILE A 170 -23.54 -6.15 31.33
C ILE A 170 -25.04 -6.03 31.62
N SER A 171 -25.78 -7.10 31.36
CA SER A 171 -27.17 -7.22 31.78
C SER A 171 -27.21 -7.73 33.21
N THR A 172 -27.42 -6.85 34.19
CA THR A 172 -27.75 -7.26 35.55
C THR A 172 -29.21 -7.68 35.59
N SER A 173 -29.49 -8.98 35.56
CA SER A 173 -30.83 -9.50 35.77
C SER A 173 -31.19 -9.37 37.26
N SER A 174 -31.87 -8.29 37.63
CA SER A 174 -32.59 -8.26 38.91
C SER A 174 -33.86 -9.11 38.76
N LEU A 175 -34.01 -10.11 39.62
CA LEU A 175 -35.20 -10.95 39.71
C LEU A 175 -36.35 -10.08 40.26
N ALA A 176 -37.26 -9.64 39.39
CA ALA A 176 -38.43 -8.86 39.79
C ALA A 176 -39.60 -9.78 40.15
N THR A 177 -39.82 -10.01 41.44
CA THR A 177 -41.13 -10.45 41.96
C THR A 177 -41.94 -9.21 42.31
N GLY A 178 -42.86 -8.81 41.43
CA GLY A 178 -43.86 -7.75 41.70
C GLY A 178 -43.95 -6.72 40.58
N GLY A 179 -45.17 -6.53 40.07
CA GLY A 179 -45.47 -5.69 38.92
C GLY A 179 -45.09 -4.21 39.10
N GLY A 180 -44.42 -3.68 38.08
CA GLY A 180 -44.02 -2.27 37.98
C GLY A 180 -42.77 -2.17 37.10
N GLY A 181 -42.95 -1.82 35.82
CA GLY A 181 -41.87 -1.75 34.84
C GLY A 181 -40.82 -0.71 35.22
N VAL A 182 -39.64 -1.17 35.61
CA VAL A 182 -38.41 -0.37 35.68
C VAL A 182 -37.51 -0.82 34.53
N ALA A 183 -37.27 0.07 33.59
CA ALA A 183 -36.33 -0.13 32.50
C ALA A 183 -34.92 -0.31 33.09
N GLY A 184 -34.37 -1.53 33.01
CA GLY A 184 -33.00 -1.80 33.39
C GLY A 184 -32.04 -1.00 32.51
N THR A 185 -31.45 0.06 33.05
CA THR A 185 -30.36 0.80 32.41
C THR A 185 -29.11 -0.07 32.41
N GLY A 186 -28.91 -0.81 31.31
CA GLY A 186 -27.68 -1.56 31.09
C GLY A 186 -26.50 -0.60 30.96
N ASN A 187 -25.47 -0.81 31.77
CA ASN A 187 -24.20 -0.11 31.64
C ASN A 187 -23.52 -0.58 30.35
N THR A 188 -23.40 0.29 29.35
CA THR A 188 -22.73 0.00 28.08
C THR A 188 -21.40 0.74 28.03
N SER A 189 -20.30 0.02 28.22
CA SER A 189 -18.95 0.57 27.99
C SER A 189 -18.60 0.42 26.52
N ARG A 190 -18.47 1.55 25.81
CA ARG A 190 -18.08 1.61 24.40
C ARG A 190 -16.70 2.26 24.30
N ILE A 191 -15.68 1.45 24.00
CA ILE A 191 -14.36 1.96 23.59
C ILE A 191 -14.35 1.96 22.07
N GLN A 192 -14.17 3.14 21.45
CA GLN A 192 -14.10 3.32 20.01
C GLN A 192 -12.76 3.94 19.65
N ILE A 193 -11.93 3.22 18.91
CA ILE A 193 -10.68 3.72 18.34
C ILE A 193 -10.93 3.95 16.85
N GLU A 194 -10.78 5.20 16.39
CA GLU A 194 -10.92 5.60 14.99
C GLU A 194 -9.55 5.98 14.43
N ASN A 195 -9.09 5.26 13.40
CA ASN A 195 -7.87 5.60 12.67
C ASN A 195 -8.24 6.08 11.26
N LYS A 196 -7.89 7.33 10.93
CA LYS A 196 -8.12 7.93 9.60
C LYS A 196 -6.80 8.10 8.85
N SER A 197 -6.68 7.44 7.70
CA SER A 197 -5.60 7.68 6.75
C SER A 197 -6.16 8.30 5.49
N LYS A 198 -5.67 9.49 5.12
CA LYS A 198 -6.07 10.23 3.92
C LYS A 198 -4.87 10.35 2.98
N ASN A 199 -5.00 9.85 1.76
CA ASN A 199 -4.04 10.11 0.70
C ASN A 199 -4.65 10.98 -0.40
N ARG A 200 -4.07 12.17 -0.61
CA ARG A 200 -4.50 13.19 -1.58
C ARG A 200 -3.32 13.76 -2.37
N PHE A 201 -2.68 12.88 -3.14
CA PHE A 201 -1.45 13.19 -3.87
C PHE A 201 -1.55 14.46 -4.74
N TRP A 202 -2.57 14.58 -5.58
CA TRP A 202 -2.71 15.70 -6.52
C TRP A 202 -2.86 17.06 -5.83
N GLU A 203 -3.70 17.15 -4.79
CA GLU A 203 -3.85 18.38 -3.99
C GLU A 203 -2.53 18.79 -3.35
N THR A 204 -1.79 17.82 -2.78
CA THR A 204 -0.49 18.10 -2.16
C THR A 204 0.57 18.50 -3.19
N LEU A 205 0.59 17.86 -4.36
CA LEU A 205 1.54 18.15 -5.44
C LEU A 205 1.31 19.55 -6.01
N GLU A 206 0.05 19.90 -6.31
CA GLU A 206 -0.31 21.23 -6.80
C GLU A 206 0.07 22.33 -5.79
N ARG A 207 -0.24 22.13 -4.51
CA ARG A 207 0.12 23.09 -3.45
C ARG A 207 1.64 23.25 -3.32
N ASN A 208 2.38 22.14 -3.29
CA ASN A 208 3.84 22.19 -3.17
C ASN A 208 4.48 22.89 -4.38
N LEU A 209 3.97 22.66 -5.59
CA LEU A 209 4.43 23.34 -6.79
C LEU A 209 4.13 24.85 -6.75
N LYS A 210 2.92 25.24 -6.30
CA LYS A 210 2.58 26.66 -6.11
C LYS A 210 3.53 27.31 -5.11
N GLU A 211 3.80 26.67 -3.98
CA GLU A 211 4.70 27.19 -2.94
C GLU A 211 6.16 27.32 -3.43
N LEU A 212 6.67 26.31 -4.14
CA LEU A 212 8.01 26.33 -4.75
C LEU A 212 8.20 27.52 -5.70
N LEU A 213 7.18 27.85 -6.49
CA LEU A 213 7.22 28.97 -7.42
C LEU A 213 7.12 30.32 -6.68
N HIS A 214 6.27 30.42 -5.65
CA HIS A 214 6.15 31.62 -4.83
C HIS A 214 7.43 31.95 -4.04
N GLU A 215 8.17 30.94 -3.57
CA GLU A 215 9.48 31.15 -2.94
C GLU A 215 10.49 31.70 -3.95
N THR A 216 10.53 31.14 -5.16
CA THR A 216 11.46 31.57 -6.20
C THR A 216 11.19 32.99 -6.67
N ASP A 217 9.93 33.41 -6.73
CA ASP A 217 9.53 34.79 -7.08
C ASP A 217 9.90 35.83 -5.99
N LYS A 218 10.28 35.44 -4.77
CA LYS A 218 10.71 36.40 -3.73
C LYS A 218 12.20 36.78 -3.84
N ILE A 219 12.97 36.06 -4.63
CA ILE A 219 14.44 36.16 -4.69
C ILE A 219 14.91 37.16 -5.76
N PHE A 220 14.05 38.06 -6.24
CA PHE A 220 14.48 39.09 -7.18
C PHE A 220 15.47 40.07 -6.51
N PRO A 221 16.57 40.45 -7.18
CA PRO A 221 17.48 41.46 -6.67
C PRO A 221 16.75 42.80 -6.53
N GLU A 222 17.02 43.54 -5.46
CA GLU A 222 16.42 44.84 -5.09
C GLU A 222 16.54 45.96 -6.16
N GLY A 223 17.09 45.67 -7.34
CA GLY A 223 17.48 46.65 -8.35
C GLY A 223 16.52 46.89 -9.53
N THR A 224 15.43 46.13 -9.71
CA THR A 224 14.51 46.35 -10.85
C THR A 224 13.27 47.17 -10.51
N THR A 225 13.23 47.82 -9.35
CA THR A 225 12.21 48.85 -9.13
C THR A 225 12.66 50.09 -9.90
N GLU A 226 12.15 50.27 -11.12
CA GLU A 226 12.16 51.56 -11.79
C GLU A 226 11.51 52.59 -10.84
N THR A 227 12.34 53.35 -10.15
CA THR A 227 11.91 54.59 -9.50
C THR A 227 11.74 55.63 -10.61
N VAL A 228 10.58 55.64 -11.26
CA VAL A 228 10.21 56.76 -12.13
C VAL A 228 9.92 57.95 -11.21
N THR A 229 10.77 58.96 -11.28
CA THR A 229 10.53 60.24 -10.60
C THR A 229 9.66 61.09 -11.52
N GLU A 230 8.34 61.08 -11.34
CA GLU A 230 7.48 62.04 -12.03
C GLU A 230 7.63 63.42 -11.36
N GLN A 231 8.31 64.35 -12.04
CA GLN A 231 8.30 65.76 -11.67
C GLN A 231 6.98 66.37 -12.14
N SER A 232 6.04 66.61 -11.23
CA SER A 232 4.82 67.37 -11.53
C SER A 232 5.19 68.83 -11.80
N ALA A 233 5.15 69.25 -13.07
CA ALA A 233 5.22 70.67 -13.42
C ALA A 233 3.89 71.35 -13.05
N SER A 234 3.92 72.25 -12.07
CA SER A 234 2.77 73.05 -11.66
C SER A 234 2.42 74.08 -12.74
N GLN A 235 1.25 73.93 -13.35
CA GLN A 235 0.72 74.88 -14.34
C GLN A 235 0.05 76.05 -13.62
N SER A 236 0.60 77.26 -13.78
CA SER A 236 0.01 78.51 -13.31
C SER A 236 -1.15 78.92 -14.21
N THR A 237 -2.33 79.16 -13.63
CA THR A 237 -3.45 79.83 -14.31
C THR A 237 -3.83 81.08 -13.51
N THR A 238 -3.91 82.21 -14.21
CA THR A 238 -4.26 83.54 -13.67
C THR A 238 -5.48 84.10 -14.40
N GLY A 239 -6.47 84.54 -13.62
CA GLY A 239 -7.51 85.51 -14.04
C GLY A 239 -8.73 84.88 -14.73
N THR A 240 -9.96 85.37 -14.60
CA THR A 240 -10.55 86.55 -13.94
C THR A 240 -12.05 86.27 -13.78
N GLY A 241 -12.66 86.67 -12.66
CA GLY A 241 -14.10 86.46 -12.42
C GLY A 241 -15.01 87.47 -13.10
N ALA A 242 -16.27 87.07 -13.31
CA ALA A 242 -17.44 87.96 -13.45
C ALA A 242 -18.74 87.19 -13.15
N PRO A 243 -19.81 87.85 -12.68
CA PRO A 243 -20.70 87.31 -11.66
C PRO A 243 -22.10 86.88 -12.15
N ALA A 244 -22.82 86.19 -11.26
CA ALA A 244 -24.17 85.65 -11.47
C ALA A 244 -25.30 86.69 -11.40
N PRO A 245 -26.49 86.35 -11.95
CA PRO A 245 -27.74 86.78 -11.32
C PRO A 245 -28.80 85.66 -11.15
N LYS A 246 -29.34 85.59 -9.91
CA LYS A 246 -30.75 85.53 -9.41
C LYS A 246 -31.78 84.54 -10.04
N ILE A 247 -32.79 83.93 -9.39
CA ILE A 247 -33.34 83.59 -8.05
C ILE A 247 -34.75 82.98 -8.34
N ALA A 248 -35.19 81.92 -7.62
CA ALA A 248 -36.52 81.72 -6.97
C ALA A 248 -36.71 80.22 -6.63
N ALA A 249 -37.23 79.72 -5.49
CA ALA A 249 -37.79 80.17 -4.21
C ALA A 249 -37.67 78.94 -3.23
N ALA A 250 -37.79 78.94 -1.90
CA ALA A 250 -38.63 79.73 -1.00
C ALA A 250 -38.14 79.68 0.48
N ARG A 251 -38.39 80.80 1.19
CA ARG A 251 -38.72 81.08 2.61
C ARG A 251 -38.33 80.05 3.71
N GLY A 252 -37.72 80.43 4.85
CA GLY A 252 -37.37 81.75 5.35
C GLY A 252 -36.81 81.76 6.78
N SER A 253 -36.43 82.98 7.19
CA SER A 253 -36.20 83.52 8.54
C SER A 253 -34.75 83.69 9.06
N GLN A 254 -34.41 84.98 9.10
CA GLN A 254 -33.52 85.72 10.01
C GLN A 254 -32.04 85.99 9.65
N ILE A 255 -31.72 87.26 9.88
CA ILE A 255 -30.70 88.20 9.37
C ILE A 255 -29.96 88.68 10.66
N VAL A 256 -28.64 88.93 10.76
CA VAL A 256 -27.85 90.13 10.38
C VAL A 256 -26.33 89.80 10.51
N PRO A 257 -25.39 90.50 9.83
CA PRO A 257 -24.09 89.94 9.39
C PRO A 257 -22.80 90.69 9.81
N SER A 258 -21.68 90.08 9.41
CA SER A 258 -20.42 90.66 8.89
C SER A 258 -19.25 90.99 9.83
N LEU A 259 -18.10 90.39 9.50
CA LEU A 259 -16.81 91.08 9.53
C LEU A 259 -15.88 90.46 8.46
N ALA A 260 -15.43 91.29 7.53
CA ALA A 260 -14.34 90.99 6.60
C ALA A 260 -13.07 91.68 7.10
N GLY A 261 -11.94 90.98 7.01
CA GLY A 261 -10.62 91.53 7.33
C GLY A 261 -9.53 90.46 7.17
N SER A 262 -8.94 90.39 5.97
CA SER A 262 -7.67 89.71 5.64
C SER A 262 -6.53 90.75 5.84
N PRO A 263 -5.27 90.42 6.24
CA PRO A 263 -4.35 89.64 5.39
C PRO A 263 -3.29 88.72 6.09
N ASN A 264 -3.06 87.55 5.47
CA ASN A 264 -1.86 86.67 5.44
C ASN A 264 -1.23 86.15 6.76
N PRO A 265 -0.71 84.88 6.80
CA PRO A 265 0.64 84.65 6.26
C PRO A 265 0.97 83.24 5.67
N THR A 266 2.09 83.24 4.93
CA THR A 266 3.11 82.17 4.78
C THR A 266 2.80 80.89 4.00
N SER A 267 3.33 80.85 2.79
CA SER A 267 3.62 79.63 2.03
C SER A 267 4.88 78.94 2.58
N LEU A 268 4.71 77.75 3.18
CA LEU A 268 5.80 76.78 3.37
C LEU A 268 5.96 75.97 2.08
N GLN A 269 7.07 76.21 1.39
CA GLN A 269 7.47 75.46 0.20
C GLN A 269 8.15 74.17 0.67
N ASN A 270 7.39 73.07 0.74
CA ASN A 270 7.94 71.75 0.99
C ASN A 270 8.10 71.03 -0.35
N THR A 271 9.33 71.04 -0.89
CA THR A 271 9.71 70.27 -2.08
C THR A 271 9.88 68.80 -1.68
N GLY A 272 8.76 68.12 -1.45
CA GLY A 272 8.72 66.68 -1.23
C GLY A 272 8.53 65.95 -2.56
N ALA A 273 9.60 65.34 -3.09
CA ALA A 273 9.47 64.37 -4.16
C ALA A 273 8.76 63.12 -3.61
N THR A 274 7.47 62.94 -3.92
CA THR A 274 6.77 61.68 -3.63
C THR A 274 7.23 60.63 -4.64
N VAL A 275 8.19 59.80 -4.25
CA VAL A 275 8.60 58.62 -5.01
C VAL A 275 7.48 57.58 -4.92
N VAL A 276 6.63 57.49 -5.94
CA VAL A 276 5.63 56.42 -6.05
C VAL A 276 6.31 55.19 -6.62
N LYS A 277 6.72 54.27 -5.73
CA LYS A 277 7.24 52.96 -6.12
C LYS A 277 6.09 52.11 -6.69
N ARG A 278 5.88 52.14 -8.01
CA ARG A 278 4.96 51.21 -8.68
C ARG A 278 5.56 49.80 -8.62
N MET A 279 5.04 48.96 -7.74
CA MET A 279 5.30 47.52 -7.80
C MET A 279 4.53 46.97 -9.01
N THR A 280 5.22 46.72 -10.11
CA THR A 280 4.66 45.94 -11.21
C THR A 280 4.56 44.48 -10.74
N PHE A 281 3.35 44.06 -10.39
CA PHE A 281 3.05 42.65 -10.16
C PHE A 281 3.23 41.92 -11.49
N ARG A 282 4.39 41.25 -11.67
CA ARG A 282 4.50 40.24 -12.72
C ARG A 282 3.50 39.13 -12.37
N GLU A 283 2.69 38.74 -13.34
CA GLU A 283 1.68 37.69 -13.21
C GLU A 283 2.31 36.47 -12.53
N ALA A 284 1.80 36.13 -11.33
CA ALA A 284 2.36 35.08 -10.50
C ALA A 284 2.37 33.75 -11.25
N ALA A 285 3.48 33.02 -11.15
CA ALA A 285 3.62 31.71 -11.74
C ALA A 285 2.39 30.83 -11.41
N SER A 286 1.74 30.29 -12.45
CA SER A 286 0.47 29.57 -12.31
C SER A 286 0.65 28.09 -12.54
N VAL A 287 0.03 27.28 -11.67
CA VAL A 287 0.03 25.82 -11.74
C VAL A 287 -1.40 25.36 -11.93
N ILE A 288 -1.64 24.60 -13.00
CA ILE A 288 -2.92 24.01 -13.33
C ILE A 288 -2.72 22.50 -13.39
N ALA A 289 -3.28 21.77 -12.43
CA ALA A 289 -3.26 20.32 -12.43
C ALA A 289 -4.51 19.78 -13.14
N ASN A 290 -4.31 18.86 -14.09
CA ASN A 290 -5.37 18.04 -14.67
C ASN A 290 -5.11 16.58 -14.27
N PRO A 291 -5.69 16.12 -13.14
CA PRO A 291 -5.45 14.77 -12.64
C PRO A 291 -6.08 13.69 -13.54
N GLU A 292 -7.15 14.01 -14.27
CA GLU A 292 -7.79 13.09 -15.22
C GLU A 292 -6.90 12.84 -16.45
N GLY A 293 -6.21 13.88 -16.91
CA GLY A 293 -5.24 13.79 -18.01
C GLY A 293 -3.85 13.31 -17.57
N GLY A 294 -3.59 13.17 -16.28
CA GLY A 294 -2.25 12.85 -15.75
C GLY A 294 -1.20 13.92 -16.07
N VAL A 295 -1.61 15.19 -16.22
CA VAL A 295 -0.72 16.29 -16.64
C VAL A 295 -0.84 17.49 -15.73
N ILE A 296 0.29 18.15 -15.50
CA ILE A 296 0.36 19.44 -14.80
C ILE A 296 0.93 20.47 -15.77
N ASN A 297 0.19 21.55 -15.98
CA ASN A 297 0.62 22.67 -16.79
C ASN A 297 1.14 23.74 -15.83
N VAL A 298 2.41 24.14 -16.01
CA VAL A 298 3.07 25.13 -15.17
C VAL A 298 3.47 26.31 -16.04
N ARG A 299 3.06 27.52 -15.68
CA ARG A 299 3.53 28.78 -16.28
C ARG A 299 4.62 29.36 -15.38
N ALA A 300 5.87 29.26 -15.82
CA ALA A 300 7.04 29.64 -15.01
C ALA A 300 8.23 30.03 -15.92
N THR A 301 9.25 30.64 -15.33
CA THR A 301 10.52 30.92 -16.00
C THR A 301 11.32 29.63 -16.24
N SER A 302 12.32 29.66 -17.12
CA SER A 302 13.18 28.52 -17.45
C SER A 302 13.90 27.98 -16.21
N ARG A 303 14.46 28.88 -15.37
CA ARG A 303 15.09 28.49 -14.10
C ARG A 303 14.11 27.85 -13.12
N GLN A 304 12.87 28.31 -13.08
CA GLN A 304 11.81 27.70 -12.27
C GLN A 304 11.41 26.32 -12.80
N HIS A 305 11.33 26.16 -14.12
CA HIS A 305 11.03 24.87 -14.75
C HIS A 305 12.07 23.79 -14.45
N GLU A 306 13.36 24.15 -14.40
CA GLU A 306 14.41 23.21 -13.97
C GLU A 306 14.18 22.69 -12.55
N ARG A 307 13.82 23.59 -11.61
CA ARG A 307 13.50 23.22 -10.23
C ARG A 307 12.23 22.39 -10.11
N VAL A 308 11.19 22.75 -10.86
CA VAL A 308 9.94 21.98 -10.93
C VAL A 308 10.21 20.59 -11.44
N GLN A 309 11.03 20.43 -12.48
CA GLN A 309 11.39 19.13 -13.03
C GLN A 309 12.15 18.29 -12.00
N GLU A 310 13.17 18.84 -11.34
CA GLU A 310 13.91 18.14 -10.28
C GLU A 310 12.99 17.69 -9.13
N PHE A 311 12.08 18.56 -8.72
CA PHE A 311 11.10 18.26 -7.67
C PHE A 311 10.15 17.13 -8.11
N LEU A 312 9.60 17.20 -9.32
CA LEU A 312 8.73 16.17 -9.87
C LEU A 312 9.47 14.84 -9.98
N ASP A 313 10.70 14.82 -10.50
CA ASP A 313 11.50 13.60 -10.61
C ASP A 313 11.72 12.96 -9.23
N ARG A 314 12.04 13.76 -8.21
CA ARG A 314 12.23 13.27 -6.83
C ARG A 314 10.94 12.70 -6.23
N VAL A 315 9.82 13.39 -6.40
CA VAL A 315 8.51 12.96 -5.90
C VAL A 315 8.04 11.70 -6.63
N MET A 316 8.16 11.65 -7.95
CA MET A 316 7.73 10.52 -8.77
C MET A 316 8.59 9.27 -8.52
N ASN A 317 9.90 9.43 -8.35
CA ASN A 317 10.79 8.33 -8.00
C ASN A 317 10.49 7.72 -6.63
N GLY A 318 9.91 8.48 -5.70
CA GLY A 318 9.44 7.96 -4.41
C GLY A 318 8.05 7.32 -4.51
N ALA A 319 7.12 7.98 -5.19
CA ALA A 319 5.72 7.57 -5.29
C ALA A 319 5.50 6.29 -6.13
N ARG A 320 6.36 6.05 -7.12
CA ARG A 320 6.27 4.87 -8.02
C ARG A 320 6.88 3.59 -7.45
N ARG A 321 7.63 3.68 -6.33
CA ARG A 321 8.25 2.49 -5.74
C ARG A 321 7.19 1.51 -5.31
N GLN A 322 7.48 0.24 -5.49
CA GLN A 322 6.58 -0.86 -5.14
C GLN A 322 7.29 -1.84 -4.23
N VAL A 323 6.52 -2.51 -3.39
CA VAL A 323 6.98 -3.61 -2.55
C VAL A 323 6.07 -4.81 -2.77
N LEU A 324 6.68 -5.97 -2.95
CA LEU A 324 6.02 -7.25 -2.88
C LEU A 324 6.10 -7.77 -1.45
N ILE A 325 4.95 -8.03 -0.86
CA ILE A 325 4.84 -8.52 0.51
C ILE A 325 4.38 -9.96 0.46
N GLU A 326 5.18 -10.84 1.06
CA GLU A 326 4.83 -12.23 1.28
C GLU A 326 4.52 -12.41 2.76
N ALA A 327 3.29 -12.81 3.08
CA ALA A 327 2.89 -13.15 4.44
C ALA A 327 2.75 -14.67 4.55
N THR A 328 3.25 -15.26 5.64
CA THR A 328 3.05 -16.69 5.95
C THR A 328 2.49 -16.78 7.37
N ILE A 329 1.27 -17.32 7.47
CA ILE A 329 0.56 -17.46 8.73
C ILE A 329 0.70 -18.90 9.19
N ILE A 330 1.22 -19.05 10.40
CA ILE A 330 1.59 -20.31 10.99
C ILE A 330 0.94 -20.43 12.36
N GLU A 331 0.24 -21.53 12.60
CA GLU A 331 -0.19 -21.93 13.93
C GLU A 331 0.76 -23.00 14.45
N VAL A 332 1.36 -22.76 15.62
CA VAL A 332 2.27 -23.69 16.27
C VAL A 332 1.57 -24.25 17.49
N VAL A 333 1.29 -25.54 17.51
CA VAL A 333 0.83 -26.24 18.71
C VAL A 333 2.06 -26.66 19.52
N LEU A 334 2.22 -26.09 20.71
CA LEU A 334 3.41 -26.26 21.55
C LEU A 334 3.43 -27.65 22.19
N ASN A 335 4.60 -28.29 22.22
CA ASN A 335 4.82 -29.53 22.95
C ASN A 335 4.96 -29.26 24.46
N ASP A 336 4.75 -30.28 25.30
CA ASP A 336 4.71 -30.15 26.78
C ASP A 336 5.96 -29.52 27.42
N GLY A 337 7.11 -29.52 26.74
CA GLY A 337 8.35 -28.90 27.20
C GLY A 337 8.48 -27.39 26.97
N TYR A 338 7.59 -26.77 26.18
CA TYR A 338 7.67 -25.34 25.77
C TYR A 338 6.44 -24.51 26.19
N GLN A 339 5.79 -24.90 27.29
CA GLN A 339 4.54 -24.29 27.81
C GLN A 339 4.65 -22.80 28.20
N GLN A 340 5.86 -22.21 28.20
CA GLN A 340 6.14 -20.80 28.47
C GLN A 340 6.17 -19.91 27.20
N GLY A 341 5.99 -20.48 26.00
CA GLY A 341 5.97 -19.75 24.71
C GLY A 341 7.29 -19.81 23.93
N ILE A 342 7.28 -19.29 22.70
CA ILE A 342 8.49 -19.27 21.85
C ILE A 342 9.40 -18.10 22.27
N GLU A 343 10.54 -18.40 22.90
CA GLU A 343 11.53 -17.39 23.26
C GLU A 343 12.50 -17.10 22.10
N TRP A 344 12.14 -16.11 21.27
CA TRP A 344 12.93 -15.72 20.09
C TRP A 344 14.37 -15.28 20.39
N SER A 345 14.69 -14.85 21.62
CA SER A 345 16.07 -14.48 22.02
C SER A 345 17.04 -15.66 22.17
N ARG A 346 16.54 -16.89 22.41
CA ARG A 346 17.41 -18.06 22.62
C ARG A 346 17.93 -18.70 21.33
N ILE A 347 17.41 -18.29 20.18
CA ILE A 347 17.83 -18.77 18.85
C ILE A 347 19.23 -18.23 18.45
N THR A 348 20.00 -17.65 19.38
CA THR A 348 21.31 -17.04 19.14
C THR A 348 22.51 -18.00 19.14
N SER A 349 22.30 -19.30 18.95
CA SER A 349 23.40 -20.30 19.05
C SER A 349 23.50 -21.23 17.83
N GLY A 350 24.00 -20.68 16.73
CA GLY A 350 24.45 -21.40 15.54
C GLY A 350 24.93 -20.40 14.49
N SER A 351 26.07 -20.65 13.83
CA SER A 351 26.83 -19.68 13.02
C SER A 351 26.11 -19.02 11.82
N GLU A 352 24.84 -19.33 11.60
CA GLU A 352 24.07 -19.00 10.38
C GLU A 352 22.89 -18.02 10.61
N PHE A 353 22.37 -17.89 11.84
CA PHE A 353 21.25 -17.01 12.18
C PHE A 353 21.66 -15.90 13.13
N SER A 354 21.19 -14.67 12.87
CA SER A 354 21.32 -13.55 13.81
C SER A 354 19.95 -12.90 14.04
N ILE A 355 19.67 -12.58 15.30
CA ILE A 355 18.40 -11.97 15.71
C ILE A 355 18.72 -10.61 16.29
N SER A 356 18.12 -9.58 15.70
CA SER A 356 18.25 -8.21 16.19
C SER A 356 16.89 -7.67 16.60
N LYS A 357 16.85 -7.00 17.76
CA LYS A 357 15.71 -6.16 18.14
C LYS A 357 15.87 -4.81 17.41
N PRO A 358 14.82 -4.28 16.74
CA PRO A 358 14.87 -2.94 16.20
C PRO A 358 15.08 -1.94 17.35
N ALA A 359 16.09 -1.09 17.26
CA ALA A 359 16.40 -0.09 18.27
C ALA A 359 15.32 1.01 18.25
N LEU A 360 14.33 0.90 19.14
CA LEU A 360 13.34 1.96 19.39
C LEU A 360 13.72 2.68 20.69
N THR A 361 14.01 3.97 20.61
CA THR A 361 14.53 4.80 21.72
C THR A 361 13.43 5.28 22.67
N THR A 362 12.29 4.59 22.76
CA THR A 362 11.13 5.05 23.52
C THR A 362 10.72 4.07 24.62
N ASN A 363 10.71 4.60 25.84
CA ASN A 363 10.49 3.92 27.12
C ASN A 363 8.99 3.58 27.36
N VAL A 364 8.31 2.94 26.39
CA VAL A 364 6.90 2.55 26.54
C VAL A 364 6.82 1.09 27.02
N PRO A 365 6.36 0.80 28.27
CA PRO A 365 6.49 -0.52 28.90
C PRO A 365 5.61 -1.64 28.33
N SER A 366 4.77 -1.37 27.32
CA SER A 366 3.70 -2.29 26.89
C SER A 366 3.58 -2.47 25.38
N ALA A 367 4.58 -2.06 24.59
CA ALA A 367 4.57 -2.28 23.15
C ALA A 367 5.10 -3.68 22.81
N VAL A 368 4.34 -4.47 22.05
CA VAL A 368 4.84 -5.71 21.42
C VAL A 368 5.96 -5.31 20.46
N THR A 369 7.21 -5.57 20.84
CA THR A 369 8.38 -5.23 20.02
C THR A 369 8.70 -6.39 19.07
N PRO A 370 8.63 -6.18 17.74
CA PRO A 370 8.87 -7.24 16.77
C PRO A 370 10.36 -7.63 16.71
N TYR A 371 10.65 -8.89 16.40
CA TYR A 371 12.01 -9.38 16.19
C TYR A 371 12.32 -9.46 14.69
N VAL A 372 13.56 -9.11 14.30
CA VAL A 372 14.05 -9.27 12.92
C VAL A 372 15.02 -10.45 12.88
N LEU A 373 14.72 -11.45 12.05
CA LEU A 373 15.56 -12.60 11.80
C LEU A 373 16.41 -12.35 10.54
N LYS A 374 17.74 -12.41 10.68
CA LYS A 374 18.69 -12.27 9.58
C LYS A 374 19.47 -13.57 9.38
N TYR A 375 19.51 -14.06 8.15
CA TYR A 375 20.25 -15.25 7.76
C TYR A 375 21.56 -14.84 7.06
N ARG A 376 22.69 -15.43 7.46
CA ARG A 376 24.04 -15.00 7.02
C ARG A 376 24.48 -15.62 5.69
N SER A 377 23.78 -16.63 5.17
CA SER A 377 24.15 -17.34 3.94
C SER A 377 23.33 -16.88 2.73
N LEU A 378 24.03 -16.64 1.61
CA LEU A 378 23.58 -15.96 0.38
C LEU A 378 22.55 -16.72 -0.47
N ASN A 379 21.92 -17.78 0.05
CA ASN A 379 20.99 -18.61 -0.71
C ASN A 379 19.52 -18.21 -0.50
N PRO A 380 18.67 -18.22 -1.54
CA PRO A 380 17.30 -17.70 -1.50
C PRO A 380 16.27 -18.58 -0.76
N THR A 381 16.66 -19.69 -0.13
CA THR A 381 15.76 -20.66 0.55
C THR A 381 15.48 -20.33 2.02
N ASN A 382 15.38 -19.03 2.34
CA ASN A 382 15.32 -18.49 3.71
C ASN A 382 13.99 -18.74 4.47
N LEU A 383 12.92 -19.18 3.80
CA LEU A 383 11.62 -19.40 4.47
C LEU A 383 11.53 -20.80 5.10
N LEU A 384 12.07 -21.81 4.42
CA LEU A 384 12.02 -23.21 4.88
C LEU A 384 12.80 -23.38 6.18
N ALA A 385 13.97 -22.74 6.31
CA ALA A 385 14.79 -22.83 7.50
C ALA A 385 14.12 -22.24 8.76
N THR A 386 13.32 -21.17 8.62
CA THR A 386 12.53 -20.62 9.74
C THR A 386 11.37 -21.54 10.13
N VAL A 387 10.74 -22.20 9.14
CA VAL A 387 9.68 -23.20 9.42
C VAL A 387 10.28 -24.43 10.12
N ASP A 388 11.45 -24.91 9.70
CA ASP A 388 12.20 -26.00 10.35
C ASP A 388 12.59 -25.64 11.79
N LEU A 389 13.00 -24.40 12.03
CA LEU A 389 13.25 -23.89 13.38
C LEU A 389 11.97 -23.90 14.24
N LEU A 390 10.83 -23.47 13.69
CA LEU A 390 9.55 -23.50 14.39
C LEU A 390 9.10 -24.92 14.73
N ARG A 391 9.45 -25.92 13.91
CA ARG A 391 9.19 -27.35 14.19
C ARG A 391 9.93 -27.85 15.43
N ALA A 392 11.02 -27.20 15.84
CA ALA A 392 11.71 -27.55 17.08
C ALA A 392 10.87 -27.23 18.33
N PHE A 393 9.98 -26.22 18.26
CA PHE A 393 9.15 -25.78 19.38
C PHE A 393 7.78 -26.49 19.46
N GLY A 394 7.32 -27.11 18.37
CA GLY A 394 6.00 -27.74 18.34
C GLY A 394 5.56 -28.24 16.96
N THR A 395 4.31 -28.70 16.87
CA THR A 395 3.70 -29.09 15.60
C THR A 395 3.25 -27.86 14.84
N VAL A 396 3.83 -27.68 13.64
CA VAL A 396 3.62 -26.48 12.82
C VAL A 396 2.57 -26.75 11.75
N LYS A 397 1.52 -25.91 11.70
CA LYS A 397 0.51 -25.91 10.65
C LYS A 397 0.53 -24.56 9.92
N VAL A 398 0.77 -24.60 8.62
CA VAL A 398 0.66 -23.40 7.77
C VAL A 398 -0.82 -23.21 7.41
N LEU A 399 -1.38 -22.06 7.75
CA LEU A 399 -2.79 -21.74 7.46
C LEU A 399 -2.92 -21.06 6.10
N SER A 400 -2.03 -20.13 5.79
CA SER A 400 -2.09 -19.38 4.54
C SER A 400 -0.76 -18.71 4.21
N SER A 401 -0.50 -18.48 2.91
CA SER A 401 0.71 -17.79 2.42
C SER A 401 0.39 -16.73 1.35
N PRO A 402 -0.41 -15.70 1.67
CA PRO A 402 -0.81 -14.73 0.67
C PRO A 402 0.36 -13.83 0.24
N LYS A 403 0.32 -13.41 -1.03
CA LYS A 403 1.28 -12.47 -1.62
C LYS A 403 0.53 -11.25 -2.15
N LEU A 404 1.06 -10.06 -1.89
CA LEU A 404 0.44 -8.79 -2.25
C LEU A 404 1.50 -7.78 -2.70
N ALA A 405 1.37 -7.25 -3.92
CA ALA A 405 2.20 -6.14 -4.40
C ALA A 405 1.50 -4.81 -4.12
N VAL A 406 2.24 -3.85 -3.56
CA VAL A 406 1.69 -2.58 -3.08
C VAL A 406 2.63 -1.41 -3.42
N LEU A 407 2.05 -0.27 -3.81
CA LEU A 407 2.76 0.98 -4.03
C LEU A 407 3.20 1.63 -2.72
N ASN A 408 4.27 2.42 -2.78
CA ASN A 408 4.76 3.18 -1.65
C ASN A 408 3.69 4.12 -1.08
N ASN A 409 3.57 4.16 0.24
CA ASN A 409 2.58 4.94 0.99
C ASN A 409 1.12 4.62 0.61
N GLN A 410 0.84 3.50 -0.05
CA GLN A 410 -0.52 3.05 -0.34
C GLN A 410 -0.93 1.94 0.63
N THR A 411 -2.04 2.16 1.34
CA THR A 411 -2.66 1.07 2.09
C THR A 411 -3.17 0.01 1.11
N ALA A 412 -3.02 -1.27 1.42
CA ALA A 412 -3.63 -2.35 0.68
C ALA A 412 -4.35 -3.29 1.66
N THR A 413 -5.49 -3.81 1.22
CA THR A 413 -6.33 -4.70 2.01
C THR A 413 -6.48 -6.01 1.27
N LEU A 414 -6.28 -7.11 1.97
CA LEU A 414 -6.48 -8.46 1.47
C LEU A 414 -7.52 -9.14 2.36
N LYS A 415 -8.61 -9.63 1.74
CA LYS A 415 -9.64 -10.44 2.42
C LYS A 415 -9.72 -11.79 1.72
N VAL A 416 -9.50 -12.86 2.47
CA VAL A 416 -9.67 -14.26 2.07
C VAL A 416 -10.63 -14.87 3.07
N SER A 417 -11.91 -14.95 2.73
CA SER A 417 -12.94 -15.41 3.66
C SER A 417 -13.94 -16.35 2.99
N GLU A 418 -14.52 -17.23 3.80
CA GLU A 418 -15.67 -18.06 3.49
C GLU A 418 -16.87 -17.55 4.29
N ASP A 419 -18.04 -17.47 3.67
CA ASP A 419 -19.26 -17.05 4.35
C ASP A 419 -19.97 -18.27 4.94
N PHE A 420 -19.99 -18.36 6.27
CA PHE A 420 -20.72 -19.40 6.98
C PHE A 420 -22.16 -18.96 7.19
N VAL A 421 -23.10 -19.70 6.60
CA VAL A 421 -24.54 -19.43 6.72
C VAL A 421 -25.10 -20.20 7.91
N TYR A 422 -25.80 -19.49 8.80
CA TYR A 422 -26.59 -20.05 9.88
C TYR A 422 -27.99 -19.42 9.87
N PHE A 423 -28.91 -20.00 10.63
CA PHE A 423 -30.30 -19.56 10.60
C PHE A 423 -30.70 -18.97 11.95
N ASN A 424 -31.32 -17.80 11.90
CA ASN A 424 -32.05 -17.26 13.03
C ASN A 424 -33.47 -17.85 13.00
N VAL A 425 -33.86 -18.54 14.07
CA VAL A 425 -35.15 -19.19 14.18
C VAL A 425 -35.99 -18.44 15.21
N LYS A 426 -37.00 -17.72 14.71
CA LYS A 426 -37.99 -17.05 15.56
C LYS A 426 -39.25 -17.91 15.63
N GLN A 427 -39.74 -18.13 16.85
CA GLN A 427 -40.96 -18.86 17.09
C GLN A 427 -41.99 -17.92 17.72
N ASP A 428 -43.11 -17.72 17.03
CA ASP A 428 -44.25 -16.96 17.53
C ASP A 428 -45.36 -17.96 17.89
N VAL A 429 -45.75 -17.98 19.16
CA VAL A 429 -46.82 -18.86 19.69
C VAL A 429 -48.06 -18.02 19.91
N VAL A 430 -49.11 -18.29 19.13
CA VAL A 430 -50.46 -17.76 19.39
C VAL A 430 -51.20 -18.79 20.23
N PRO A 431 -51.45 -18.54 21.53
CA PRO A 431 -52.13 -19.49 22.40
C PRO A 431 -53.55 -19.76 21.89
N GLY A 432 -53.97 -21.02 21.93
CA GLY A 432 -55.31 -21.44 21.54
C GLY A 432 -56.36 -21.12 22.61
N ASN A 433 -57.63 -21.01 22.21
CA ASN A 433 -58.77 -20.86 23.11
C ASN A 433 -59.41 -22.23 23.39
N ALA A 434 -60.45 -22.31 24.23
CA ALA A 434 -61.10 -23.56 24.65
C ALA A 434 -61.54 -24.52 23.51
N ASN A 435 -61.62 -24.06 22.26
CA ASN A 435 -61.99 -24.84 21.07
C ASN A 435 -60.93 -24.82 19.94
N THR A 436 -59.75 -24.23 20.14
CA THR A 436 -58.70 -24.14 19.10
C THR A 436 -57.32 -24.54 19.66
N ASN A 437 -56.57 -25.32 18.89
CA ASN A 437 -55.19 -25.67 19.24
C ASN A 437 -54.29 -24.43 19.12
N ALA A 438 -53.26 -24.34 19.98
CA ALA A 438 -52.24 -23.30 19.88
C ALA A 438 -51.53 -23.40 18.52
N THR A 439 -51.37 -22.26 17.84
CA THR A 439 -50.66 -22.19 16.56
C THR A 439 -49.24 -21.71 16.81
N VAL A 440 -48.27 -22.52 16.36
CA VAL A 440 -46.84 -22.22 16.44
C VAL A 440 -46.33 -21.88 15.05
N THR A 441 -46.00 -20.61 14.81
CA THR A 441 -45.38 -20.17 13.57
C THR A 441 -43.87 -20.10 13.77
N THR A 442 -43.11 -20.83 12.95
CA THR A 442 -41.64 -20.81 12.96
C THR A 442 -41.14 -20.06 11.73
N THR A 443 -40.53 -18.89 11.94
CA THR A 443 -39.91 -18.10 10.88
C THR A 443 -38.41 -18.31 10.93
N THR A 444 -37.84 -18.75 9.81
CA THR A 444 -36.40 -18.99 9.67
C THR A 444 -35.81 -17.93 8.74
N THR A 445 -34.82 -17.17 9.22
CA THR A 445 -34.13 -16.15 8.42
C THR A 445 -32.66 -16.53 8.28
N PRO A 446 -32.12 -16.63 7.05
CA PRO A 446 -30.70 -16.89 6.84
C PRO A 446 -29.86 -15.70 7.31
N GLN A 447 -28.76 -15.98 7.99
CA GLN A 447 -27.73 -15.03 8.41
C GLN A 447 -26.37 -15.58 7.97
N SER A 448 -25.43 -14.71 7.58
CA SER A 448 -24.09 -15.12 7.17
C SER A 448 -23.03 -14.37 7.96
N VAL A 449 -21.97 -15.09 8.32
CA VAL A 449 -20.78 -14.53 8.96
C VAL A 449 -19.55 -14.91 8.13
N SER A 450 -18.77 -13.92 7.70
CA SER A 450 -17.51 -14.16 6.99
C SER A 450 -16.43 -14.60 7.98
N ILE A 451 -15.90 -15.80 7.80
CA ILE A 451 -14.74 -16.31 8.53
C ILE A 451 -13.53 -16.41 7.59
N GLY A 452 -12.33 -16.11 8.08
CA GLY A 452 -11.11 -16.27 7.31
C GLY A 452 -10.03 -15.26 7.66
N PHE A 453 -9.16 -14.97 6.71
CA PHE A 453 -8.04 -14.05 6.88
C PHE A 453 -8.34 -12.67 6.29
N PHE A 454 -8.06 -11.64 7.05
CA PHE A 454 -8.08 -10.25 6.63
C PHE A 454 -6.76 -9.59 6.99
N MET A 455 -6.19 -8.81 6.09
CA MET A 455 -4.97 -8.05 6.36
C MET A 455 -5.08 -6.69 5.73
N SER A 456 -4.90 -5.64 6.54
CA SER A 456 -4.66 -4.29 6.04
C SER A 456 -3.20 -3.94 6.30
N LEU A 457 -2.52 -3.37 5.32
CA LEU A 457 -1.13 -2.95 5.47
C LEU A 457 -0.84 -1.67 4.70
N THR A 458 0.15 -0.89 5.15
CA THR A 458 0.68 0.27 4.45
C THR A 458 2.21 0.21 4.48
N PRO A 459 2.88 0.14 3.32
CA PRO A 459 4.34 0.19 3.26
C PRO A 459 4.85 1.61 3.04
N GLN A 460 6.01 1.91 3.59
CA GLN A 460 6.81 3.09 3.31
C GLN A 460 8.24 2.63 2.99
N ILE A 461 8.73 2.95 1.80
CA ILE A 461 10.06 2.56 1.31
C ILE A 461 10.99 3.76 1.47
N SER A 462 12.09 3.60 2.21
CA SER A 462 13.14 4.63 2.29
C SER A 462 14.15 4.53 1.14
N ASP A 463 14.98 5.56 0.97
CA ASP A 463 15.94 5.65 -0.14
C ASP A 463 16.97 4.53 -0.16
N ASN A 464 17.35 4.02 1.01
CA ASN A 464 18.24 2.88 1.17
C ASN A 464 17.58 1.51 0.92
N GLY A 465 16.29 1.45 0.58
CA GLY A 465 15.56 0.20 0.32
C GLY A 465 14.99 -0.49 1.56
N THR A 466 15.16 0.06 2.76
CA THR A 466 14.45 -0.43 3.94
C THR A 466 12.95 -0.12 3.83
N VAL A 467 12.11 -1.05 4.26
CA VAL A 467 10.65 -0.93 4.22
C VAL A 467 10.10 -0.84 5.64
N THR A 468 9.43 0.27 5.94
CA THR A 468 8.59 0.40 7.14
C THR A 468 7.18 -0.06 6.79
N LEU A 469 6.63 -1.01 7.53
CA LEU A 469 5.30 -1.59 7.34
C LEU A 469 4.44 -1.29 8.56
N SER A 470 3.27 -0.70 8.33
CA SER A 470 2.17 -0.72 9.29
C SER A 470 1.22 -1.84 8.88
N VAL A 471 1.06 -2.87 9.70
CA VAL A 471 0.32 -4.09 9.34
C VAL A 471 -0.70 -4.45 10.42
N ARG A 472 -1.88 -4.86 9.97
CA ARG A 472 -2.99 -5.32 10.81
C ARG A 472 -3.56 -6.62 10.24
N PRO A 473 -2.96 -7.78 10.55
CA PRO A 473 -3.56 -9.07 10.24
C PRO A 473 -4.67 -9.41 11.24
N SER A 474 -5.72 -10.04 10.74
CA SER A 474 -6.84 -10.56 11.49
C SER A 474 -7.22 -11.92 10.91
N ILE A 475 -7.37 -12.92 11.77
CA ILE A 475 -7.84 -14.25 11.39
C ILE A 475 -9.05 -14.60 12.22
N SER A 476 -10.12 -15.02 11.55
CA SER A 476 -11.35 -15.51 12.17
C SER A 476 -11.62 -16.96 11.77
N SER A 477 -12.09 -17.75 12.73
CA SER A 477 -12.45 -19.15 12.55
C SER A 477 -13.63 -19.53 13.43
N ILE A 478 -14.33 -20.60 13.10
CA ILE A 478 -15.38 -21.14 13.98
C ILE A 478 -14.70 -21.92 15.11
N SER A 479 -14.99 -21.56 16.35
CA SER A 479 -14.51 -22.28 17.54
C SER A 479 -15.37 -23.50 17.85
N GLU A 480 -16.69 -23.32 17.85
CA GLU A 480 -17.67 -24.36 18.17
C GLU A 480 -19.06 -23.95 17.64
N LEU A 481 -19.94 -24.91 17.39
CA LEU A 481 -21.36 -24.65 17.16
C LEU A 481 -22.10 -24.86 18.49
N LYS A 482 -22.72 -23.81 19.04
CA LYS A 482 -23.51 -23.90 20.27
C LYS A 482 -25.00 -23.99 19.93
N PRO A 483 -25.79 -24.77 20.70
CA PRO A 483 -27.23 -24.72 20.56
C PRO A 483 -27.75 -23.32 20.88
N ASP A 484 -28.75 -22.88 20.13
CA ASP A 484 -29.44 -21.62 20.36
C ASP A 484 -30.02 -21.59 21.79
N PRO A 485 -29.77 -20.53 22.58
CA PRO A 485 -30.28 -20.43 23.95
C PRO A 485 -31.81 -20.26 24.03
N ASN A 486 -32.53 -20.11 22.91
CA ASN A 486 -33.97 -19.92 22.90
C ASN A 486 -34.73 -21.16 23.49
N PRO A 487 -35.38 -21.02 24.67
CA PRO A 487 -36.05 -22.13 25.34
C PRO A 487 -37.28 -22.64 24.59
N ALA A 488 -37.91 -21.81 23.74
CA ALA A 488 -39.05 -22.23 22.92
C ALA A 488 -38.64 -23.31 21.89
N LEU A 489 -37.43 -23.21 21.34
CA LEU A 489 -36.89 -24.18 20.39
C LEU A 489 -36.59 -25.51 21.08
N ALA A 490 -36.00 -25.46 22.28
CA ALA A 490 -35.73 -26.65 23.10
C ALA A 490 -37.03 -27.38 23.50
N ALA A 491 -38.09 -26.62 23.84
CA ALA A 491 -39.40 -27.18 24.17
C ALA A 491 -40.09 -27.90 22.99
N ASN A 492 -39.77 -27.53 21.75
CA ASN A 492 -40.32 -28.13 20.53
C ASN A 492 -39.35 -29.11 19.85
N ASN A 493 -38.25 -29.48 20.52
CA ASN A 493 -37.23 -30.39 20.00
C ASN A 493 -36.58 -29.92 18.67
N ILE A 494 -36.53 -28.60 18.45
CA ILE A 494 -35.87 -27.99 17.30
C ILE A 494 -34.41 -27.71 17.67
N ARG A 495 -33.48 -28.36 16.97
CA ARG A 495 -32.03 -28.14 17.16
C ARG A 495 -31.54 -27.05 16.21
N ASN A 496 -31.45 -25.82 16.71
CA ASN A 496 -30.75 -24.73 16.02
C ASN A 496 -29.32 -24.59 16.57
N LEU A 497 -28.34 -24.53 15.68
CA LEU A 497 -26.92 -24.41 16.03
C LEU A 497 -26.39 -23.07 15.52
N VAL A 498 -25.85 -22.26 16.43
CA VAL A 498 -25.24 -20.96 16.12
C VAL A 498 -23.71 -21.03 16.27
N PRO A 499 -22.94 -20.44 15.35
CA PRO A 499 -21.49 -20.51 15.40
C PRO A 499 -20.92 -19.56 16.45
N GLN A 500 -20.01 -20.06 17.29
CA GLN A 500 -19.14 -19.25 18.13
C GLN A 500 -17.87 -18.92 17.33
N ILE A 501 -17.71 -17.66 16.94
CA ILE A 501 -16.57 -17.20 16.15
C ILE A 501 -15.40 -16.85 17.07
N ARG A 502 -14.20 -17.31 16.73
CA ARG A 502 -12.93 -16.90 17.31
C ARG A 502 -12.25 -15.93 16.37
N MET A 503 -11.73 -14.83 16.89
CA MET A 503 -10.98 -13.84 16.13
C MET A 503 -9.65 -13.54 16.82
N ARG A 504 -8.58 -13.49 16.05
CA ARG A 504 -7.22 -13.15 16.48
C ARG A 504 -6.75 -11.99 15.63
N GLU A 505 -6.49 -10.84 16.25
CA GLU A 505 -6.07 -9.62 15.57
C GLU A 505 -4.81 -9.06 16.22
N ILE A 506 -3.89 -8.55 15.40
CA ILE A 506 -2.68 -7.88 15.85
C ILE A 506 -2.55 -6.59 15.03
N GLU A 507 -2.03 -5.53 15.63
CA GLU A 507 -1.58 -4.33 14.92
C GLU A 507 -0.12 -4.09 15.28
N SER A 508 0.73 -3.87 14.29
CA SER A 508 2.15 -3.60 14.52
C SER A 508 2.74 -2.68 13.46
N MET A 509 3.74 -1.89 13.87
CA MET A 509 4.61 -1.13 12.97
C MET A 509 6.02 -1.70 13.06
N LEU A 510 6.60 -2.05 11.92
CA LEU A 510 7.90 -2.72 11.83
C LEU A 510 8.74 -2.15 10.69
N ARG A 511 10.05 -2.10 10.88
CA ARG A 511 11.01 -1.66 9.87
C ARG A 511 11.94 -2.82 9.52
N VAL A 512 11.97 -3.20 8.25
CA VAL A 512 12.62 -4.42 7.75
C VAL A 512 13.37 -4.09 6.45
N GLU A 513 14.54 -4.67 6.26
CA GLU A 513 15.28 -4.52 5.01
C GLU A 513 14.63 -5.32 3.88
N SER A 514 14.84 -4.91 2.63
CA SER A 514 14.30 -5.63 1.48
C SER A 514 14.82 -7.08 1.43
N GLY A 515 13.92 -8.06 1.53
CA GLY A 515 14.20 -9.49 1.48
C GLY A 515 14.28 -10.18 2.85
N ASP A 516 14.42 -9.41 3.94
CA ASP A 516 14.46 -9.94 5.31
C ASP A 516 13.06 -10.35 5.80
N ILE A 517 13.01 -11.23 6.79
CA ILE A 517 11.76 -11.71 7.38
C ILE A 517 11.54 -11.04 8.74
N ALA A 518 10.45 -10.28 8.85
CA ALA A 518 9.90 -9.90 10.14
C ALA A 518 9.03 -11.01 10.71
N VAL A 519 9.16 -11.24 12.00
CA VAL A 519 8.32 -12.18 12.75
C VAL A 519 7.44 -11.41 13.70
N LEU A 520 6.14 -11.58 13.52
CA LEU A 520 5.09 -11.13 14.44
C LEU A 520 4.57 -12.36 15.17
N GLY A 521 5.03 -12.58 16.40
CA GLY A 521 4.58 -13.67 17.27
C GLY A 521 3.95 -13.13 18.55
N GLY A 522 3.47 -14.03 19.42
CA GLY A 522 3.08 -13.70 20.79
C GLY A 522 1.59 -13.77 21.13
N LEU A 523 0.71 -14.24 20.25
CA LEU A 523 -0.68 -14.51 20.63
C LEU A 523 -0.86 -15.98 21.01
N MET A 524 -0.64 -16.26 22.30
CA MET A 524 -0.78 -17.59 22.90
C MET A 524 -2.24 -17.83 23.31
N GLU A 525 -2.79 -18.96 22.89
CA GLU A 525 -4.05 -19.49 23.40
C GLU A 525 -3.77 -20.70 24.27
N ASP A 526 -4.34 -20.73 25.46
CA ASP A 526 -4.36 -21.90 26.32
C ASP A 526 -5.77 -22.46 26.34
N ARG A 527 -5.91 -23.72 25.90
CA ARG A 527 -7.18 -24.45 25.96
C ARG A 527 -7.04 -25.60 26.94
N LEU A 528 -7.80 -25.50 28.03
CA LEU A 528 -7.98 -26.55 29.02
C LEU A 528 -9.38 -27.15 28.85
N ASP A 529 -9.46 -28.40 28.40
CA ASP A 529 -10.69 -29.19 28.32
C ASP A 529 -10.58 -30.30 29.39
N ASN A 530 -11.21 -30.06 30.54
CA ASN A 530 -11.32 -31.01 31.64
C ASN A 530 -12.68 -31.71 31.54
N ARG A 531 -12.67 -33.01 31.20
CA ARG A 531 -13.87 -33.85 31.21
C ARG A 531 -13.80 -34.81 32.37
N ASP A 532 -14.59 -34.51 33.38
CA ASP A 532 -14.78 -35.37 34.54
C ASP A 532 -16.06 -36.19 34.36
N GLY A 533 -15.90 -37.49 34.13
CA GLY A 533 -16.98 -38.47 34.17
C GLY A 533 -16.94 -39.21 35.50
N ARG A 534 -18.04 -39.21 36.24
CA ARG A 534 -18.19 -39.98 37.49
C ARG A 534 -19.45 -40.81 37.44
N LEU A 535 -19.38 -42.06 37.90
CA LEU A 535 -20.59 -42.83 38.16
C LEU A 535 -21.25 -42.31 39.45
N PRO A 536 -22.53 -41.92 39.43
CA PRO A 536 -23.24 -41.56 40.66
C PRO A 536 -23.21 -42.74 41.65
N ILE A 537 -23.04 -42.45 42.95
CA ILE A 537 -22.92 -43.39 44.08
C ILE A 537 -21.55 -44.10 44.18
N LEU A 538 -21.06 -44.70 43.10
CA LEU A 538 -19.79 -45.45 43.14
C LEU A 538 -18.55 -44.54 43.11
N GLY A 539 -18.64 -43.35 42.51
CA GLY A 539 -17.54 -42.39 42.40
C GLY A 539 -17.19 -41.62 43.69
N ASP A 540 -18.10 -41.61 44.68
CA ASP A 540 -17.95 -40.82 45.92
C ASP A 540 -17.43 -41.65 47.12
N ILE A 541 -17.25 -42.96 46.95
CA ILE A 541 -16.75 -43.84 48.03
C ILE A 541 -15.25 -43.54 48.26
N PRO A 542 -14.83 -43.11 49.46
CA PRO A 542 -13.42 -42.93 49.76
C PRO A 542 -12.66 -44.25 49.57
N PHE A 543 -11.41 -44.18 49.09
CA PHE A 543 -10.54 -45.31 48.71
C PHE A 543 -10.91 -46.10 47.44
N ILE A 544 -12.19 -46.27 47.08
CA ILE A 544 -12.61 -47.16 45.96
C ILE A 544 -13.17 -46.36 44.77
N GLY A 545 -13.68 -45.14 44.99
CA GLY A 545 -14.36 -44.34 43.98
C GLY A 545 -13.47 -43.84 42.83
N GLU A 546 -12.15 -43.75 43.01
CA GLU A 546 -11.23 -43.30 41.96
C GLU A 546 -11.16 -44.27 40.77
N VAL A 547 -11.43 -45.56 40.98
CA VAL A 547 -11.49 -46.57 39.90
C VAL A 547 -12.74 -46.39 39.01
N PHE A 548 -13.77 -45.73 39.54
CA PHE A 548 -15.04 -45.46 38.86
C PHE A 548 -15.15 -44.00 38.36
N ASN A 549 -14.07 -43.23 38.50
CA ASN A 549 -13.94 -41.88 37.97
C ASN A 549 -13.11 -41.93 36.68
N THR A 550 -13.59 -41.31 35.61
CA THR A 550 -12.83 -41.08 34.38
C THR A 550 -12.47 -39.60 34.33
N ARG A 551 -11.17 -39.28 34.43
CA ARG A 551 -10.66 -37.92 34.20
C ARG A 551 -9.98 -37.87 32.84
N SER A 552 -10.50 -37.04 31.96
CA SER A 552 -9.88 -36.73 30.67
C SER A 552 -9.54 -35.24 30.67
N ASN A 553 -8.31 -34.93 31.07
CA ASN A 553 -7.77 -33.58 30.98
C ASN A 553 -6.96 -33.47 29.69
N SER A 554 -7.35 -32.54 28.82
CA SER A 554 -6.55 -32.17 27.66
C SER A 554 -6.21 -30.69 27.75
N SER A 555 -4.92 -30.40 27.80
CA SER A 555 -4.39 -29.04 27.65
C SER A 555 -3.74 -28.95 26.29
N SER A 556 -4.10 -27.94 25.51
CA SER A 556 -3.43 -27.63 24.26
C SER A 556 -3.11 -26.14 24.23
N LYS A 557 -1.84 -25.82 23.99
CA LYS A 557 -1.39 -24.45 23.82
C LYS A 557 -1.03 -24.24 22.35
N SER A 558 -1.57 -23.20 21.74
CA SER A 558 -1.28 -22.83 20.36
C SER A 558 -0.84 -21.38 20.28
N GLU A 559 0.19 -21.11 19.48
CA GLU A 559 0.68 -19.76 19.20
C GLU A 559 0.50 -19.42 17.71
N LEU A 560 -0.07 -18.24 17.42
CA LEU A 560 -0.14 -17.70 16.08
C LEU A 560 1.13 -16.91 15.77
N VAL A 561 1.86 -17.32 14.73
CA VAL A 561 3.05 -16.65 14.23
C VAL A 561 2.77 -16.17 12.80
N VAL A 562 2.99 -14.89 12.55
CA VAL A 562 2.87 -14.26 11.24
C VAL A 562 4.25 -13.83 10.77
N LEU A 563 4.75 -14.45 9.71
CA LEU A 563 6.00 -14.10 9.05
C LEU A 563 5.70 -13.13 7.90
N LEU A 564 6.44 -12.04 7.82
CA LEU A 564 6.30 -11.04 6.76
C LEU A 564 7.64 -10.81 6.08
N ARG A 565 7.69 -10.97 4.76
CA ARG A 565 8.86 -10.65 3.93
C ARG A 565 8.52 -9.56 2.91
N PRO A 566 8.94 -8.31 3.14
CA PRO A 566 8.89 -7.27 2.10
C PRO A 566 10.06 -7.40 1.12
N THR A 567 9.80 -7.29 -0.18
CA THR A 567 10.82 -7.22 -1.23
C THR A 567 10.53 -6.02 -2.12
N VAL A 568 11.45 -5.05 -2.19
CA VAL A 568 11.29 -3.85 -3.04
C VAL A 568 11.42 -4.25 -4.50
N ILE A 569 10.42 -3.89 -5.30
CA ILE A 569 10.39 -4.15 -6.75
C ILE A 569 11.06 -2.96 -7.46
N LYS A 570 12.12 -3.24 -8.21
CA LYS A 570 12.81 -2.30 -9.09
C LYS A 570 12.26 -2.40 -10.51
N GLU A 571 12.03 -3.63 -10.98
CA GLU A 571 11.52 -3.91 -12.31
C GLU A 571 10.37 -4.92 -12.22
N ALA A 572 9.15 -4.40 -12.37
CA ALA A 572 7.91 -5.18 -12.34
C ALA A 572 7.69 -5.98 -13.64
N SER A 573 8.71 -6.71 -14.10
CA SER A 573 8.70 -7.51 -15.33
C SER A 573 8.99 -8.98 -15.03
N LEU A 574 8.56 -9.87 -15.93
CA LEU A 574 8.86 -11.30 -15.86
C LEU A 574 10.34 -11.61 -16.07
N ASP A 575 11.10 -10.66 -16.62
CA ASP A 575 12.55 -10.76 -16.80
C ASP A 575 13.33 -10.18 -15.62
N GLY A 576 12.69 -9.34 -14.79
CA GLY A 576 13.22 -8.79 -13.55
C GLY A 576 12.72 -9.52 -12.29
N ASP A 577 12.07 -8.78 -11.39
CA ASP A 577 11.73 -9.23 -10.03
C ASP A 577 10.63 -10.32 -10.00
N PHE A 578 9.89 -10.50 -11.10
CA PHE A 578 8.86 -11.54 -11.23
C PHE A 578 9.34 -12.80 -11.95
N SER A 579 10.63 -12.91 -12.28
CA SER A 579 11.23 -14.09 -12.94
C SER A 579 10.91 -15.42 -12.25
N ARG A 580 10.89 -15.44 -10.91
CA ARG A 580 10.50 -16.62 -10.11
C ARG A 580 9.07 -17.10 -10.33
N PHE A 581 8.17 -16.24 -10.80
CA PHE A 581 6.78 -16.61 -11.09
C PHE A 581 6.62 -17.21 -12.48
N ARG A 582 7.64 -17.12 -13.35
CA ARG A 582 7.57 -17.63 -14.72
C ARG A 582 7.15 -19.11 -14.79
N GLY A 583 7.63 -19.94 -13.86
CA GLY A 583 7.27 -21.36 -13.79
C GLY A 583 5.87 -21.64 -13.24
N SER A 584 5.26 -20.70 -12.53
CA SER A 584 3.88 -20.79 -12.02
C SER A 584 2.85 -20.14 -12.93
N LEU A 585 3.31 -19.36 -13.91
CA LEU A 585 2.42 -18.73 -14.86
C LEU A 585 1.98 -19.76 -15.89
N PRO A 586 0.69 -19.78 -16.22
CA PRO A 586 0.24 -20.62 -17.29
C PRO A 586 0.86 -20.15 -18.62
N ASN A 587 1.05 -21.08 -19.56
CA ASN A 587 1.66 -20.77 -20.87
C ASN A 587 0.89 -19.62 -21.56
N ARG A 588 1.55 -18.90 -22.48
CA ARG A 588 0.90 -17.81 -23.25
C ARG A 588 -0.37 -18.28 -23.99
N ASP A 589 -0.44 -19.56 -24.27
CA ASP A 589 -1.56 -20.22 -24.95
C ASP A 589 -2.67 -20.67 -23.98
N PHE A 590 -2.53 -20.48 -22.67
CA PHE A 590 -3.55 -20.88 -21.68
C PHE A 590 -4.88 -20.16 -21.86
N PHE A 591 -4.84 -18.90 -22.28
CA PHE A 591 -6.03 -18.15 -22.65
C PHE A 591 -6.45 -18.38 -24.12
N GLN A 592 -5.65 -19.12 -24.88
CA GLN A 592 -5.93 -19.46 -26.29
C GLN A 592 -6.47 -20.90 -26.44
N SER A 593 -6.27 -21.78 -25.46
CA SER A 593 -6.77 -23.15 -25.49
C SER A 593 -8.24 -23.24 -25.05
N ASP A 594 -9.11 -23.36 -26.06
CA ASP A 594 -10.42 -24.03 -26.10
C ASP A 594 -11.29 -24.12 -24.82
N GLN A 595 -12.41 -23.41 -24.88
CA GLN A 595 -13.77 -23.91 -24.63
C GLN A 595 -14.04 -24.96 -23.51
N VAL A 596 -13.52 -24.81 -22.29
CA VAL A 596 -14.02 -25.57 -21.12
C VAL A 596 -14.81 -24.70 -20.14
N PHE A 597 -15.55 -23.72 -20.66
CA PHE A 597 -16.70 -23.15 -19.96
C PHE A 597 -17.90 -23.15 -20.89
N ARG A 598 -18.51 -24.34 -21.08
CA ARG A 598 -19.91 -24.41 -21.48
C ARG A 598 -20.75 -24.25 -20.22
N PRO A 599 -21.41 -23.11 -19.99
CA PRO A 599 -22.41 -23.04 -18.92
C PRO A 599 -23.53 -24.01 -19.29
N PHE A 600 -23.74 -25.03 -18.45
CA PHE A 600 -24.91 -25.91 -18.42
C PHE A 600 -25.56 -26.22 -19.77
N SER A 601 -25.03 -27.19 -20.52
CA SER A 601 -25.86 -27.88 -21.52
C SER A 601 -26.74 -28.89 -20.79
N LEU A 602 -28.07 -28.71 -20.86
CA LEU A 602 -29.07 -29.69 -20.47
C LEU A 602 -28.75 -31.04 -21.16
N PRO A 603 -28.89 -32.19 -20.47
CA PRO A 603 -28.65 -33.47 -21.10
C PRO A 603 -29.62 -33.67 -22.26
N GLU A 604 -29.07 -33.82 -23.46
CA GLU A 604 -29.81 -34.14 -24.67
C GLU A 604 -30.48 -35.51 -24.46
N GLN A 605 -31.80 -35.53 -24.37
CA GLN A 605 -32.56 -36.78 -24.31
C GLN A 605 -32.34 -37.53 -25.62
N ARG A 606 -31.62 -38.64 -25.54
CA ARG A 606 -31.54 -39.64 -26.61
C ARG A 606 -32.97 -40.15 -26.87
N LEU A 607 -33.59 -39.68 -27.95
CA LEU A 607 -34.81 -40.27 -28.49
C LEU A 607 -34.47 -41.70 -28.93
N GLU A 608 -34.84 -42.69 -28.11
CA GLU A 608 -34.86 -44.09 -28.52
C GLU A 608 -35.80 -44.24 -29.72
N ARG A 609 -35.21 -44.67 -30.84
CA ARG A 609 -35.93 -45.02 -32.05
C ARG A 609 -36.72 -46.30 -31.76
N LEU A 610 -38.04 -46.17 -31.62
CA LEU A 610 -38.98 -47.30 -31.60
C LEU A 610 -38.79 -48.14 -32.87
N GLU A 611 -38.42 -49.40 -32.72
CA GLU A 611 -38.51 -50.37 -33.80
C GLU A 611 -39.97 -50.77 -34.04
N PRO A 612 -40.40 -50.99 -35.30
CA PRO A 612 -41.75 -51.43 -35.58
C PRO A 612 -41.90 -52.93 -35.30
N LEU A 613 -42.98 -53.27 -34.61
CA LEU A 613 -43.47 -54.63 -34.39
C LEU A 613 -43.72 -55.36 -35.73
N GLN A 614 -43.15 -56.56 -35.86
CA GLN A 614 -43.78 -57.68 -36.55
C GLN A 614 -44.27 -58.69 -35.54
#